data_AF-A0A087U2T3-F1
#
_entry.id   AF-A0A087U2T3-F1
#
_cell.length_a   1.000
_cell.length_b   1.000
_cell.length_c   1.000
_cell.angle_alpha   90.00
_cell.angle_beta   90.00
_cell.angle_gamma   90.00
#
_symmetry.space_group_name_H-M   'P 1'
#
loop_
_entity.id
_entity.type
_entity.pdbx_description
1 polymer ?
#
loop_
_entity_poly.entity_id
_entity_poly.type
_entity_poly.pdbx_seq_one_letter_code
_entity_poly.pdbx_strand_id
1 'polypeptide(L)'
;MMGLNWQVLCLAAIFAIGVVADNNALINCIHGKYKADLGSNYETCYNRSRALRPERVKSCYQEEMKIADVVVTKDRQMTVDRQKFGEYAQTHSNNNIGKAMKECYDSTTATDDMYKEAARASQCVFEKVKATCRN
;
A
#
# COMPACT_ATOMS: atom_id res chain seq x y z
N MET A 1 -11.94 -47.90 -3.79
CA MET A 1 -12.76 -46.88 -3.10
C MET A 1 -11.93 -46.32 -1.96
N MET A 2 -11.20 -45.23 -2.17
CA MET A 2 -10.45 -44.56 -1.11
C MET A 2 -11.40 -43.62 -0.38
N GLY A 3 -11.71 -43.94 0.88
CA GLY A 3 -12.52 -43.10 1.75
C GLY A 3 -11.77 -41.79 2.00
N LEU A 4 -12.24 -40.71 1.36
CA LEU A 4 -11.77 -39.36 1.61
C LEU A 4 -12.20 -39.01 3.04
N ASN A 5 -11.23 -39.06 3.95
CA ASN A 5 -11.44 -39.00 5.39
C ASN A 5 -12.03 -37.62 5.74
N TRP A 6 -13.31 -37.56 6.15
CA TRP A 6 -14.07 -36.34 6.45
C TRP A 6 -13.32 -35.38 7.39
N GLN A 7 -12.50 -35.92 8.30
CA GLN A 7 -11.65 -35.17 9.22
C GLN A 7 -10.57 -34.33 8.51
N VAL A 8 -10.04 -34.79 7.37
CA VAL A 8 -9.00 -34.07 6.59
C VAL A 8 -9.61 -32.89 5.83
N LEU A 9 -10.84 -33.03 5.34
CA LEU A 9 -11.59 -31.94 4.69
C LEU A 9 -11.94 -30.83 5.67
N CYS A 10 -12.36 -31.16 6.90
CA CYS A 10 -12.65 -30.17 7.93
C CYS A 10 -11.39 -29.41 8.37
N LEU A 11 -10.24 -30.09 8.54
CA LEU A 11 -8.99 -29.42 8.89
C LEU A 11 -8.49 -28.50 7.77
N ALA A 12 -8.53 -28.93 6.51
CA ALA A 12 -8.14 -28.10 5.38
C ALA A 12 -9.03 -26.85 5.23
N ALA A 13 -10.33 -26.97 5.50
CA ALA A 13 -11.24 -25.83 5.51
C ALA A 13 -10.90 -24.84 6.63
N ILE A 14 -10.57 -25.29 7.84
CA ILE A 14 -10.21 -24.41 8.97
C ILE A 14 -8.90 -23.65 8.69
N PHE A 15 -7.89 -24.33 8.13
CA PHE A 15 -6.64 -23.66 7.73
C PHE A 15 -6.85 -22.67 6.58
N ALA A 16 -7.67 -23.01 5.58
CA ALA A 16 -7.99 -22.09 4.49
C ALA A 16 -8.78 -20.86 4.99
N ILE A 17 -9.74 -21.04 5.90
CA ILE A 17 -10.53 -19.94 6.48
C ILE A 17 -9.66 -19.05 7.36
N GLY A 18 -8.75 -19.62 8.17
CA GLY A 18 -7.80 -18.86 8.98
C GLY A 18 -6.87 -17.99 8.13
N VAL A 19 -6.27 -18.56 7.09
CA VAL A 19 -5.38 -17.82 6.17
C VAL A 19 -6.14 -16.75 5.37
N VAL A 20 -7.41 -16.98 5.02
CA VAL A 20 -8.24 -15.97 4.35
C VAL A 20 -8.66 -14.86 5.31
N ALA A 21 -8.98 -15.18 6.58
CA ALA A 21 -9.34 -14.21 7.60
C ALA A 21 -8.16 -13.29 7.98
N ASP A 22 -6.96 -13.86 8.14
CA ASP A 22 -5.72 -13.11 8.41
C ASP A 22 -5.38 -12.15 7.26
N ASN A 23 -5.57 -12.60 6.01
CA ASN A 23 -5.39 -11.74 4.83
C ASN A 23 -6.44 -10.62 4.76
N ASN A 24 -7.69 -10.87 5.15
CA ASN A 24 -8.73 -9.85 5.18
C ASN A 24 -8.46 -8.79 6.25
N ALA A 25 -7.99 -9.19 7.44
CA ALA A 25 -7.61 -8.25 8.50
C ALA A 25 -6.47 -7.33 8.06
N LEU A 26 -5.43 -7.90 7.42
CA LEU A 26 -4.32 -7.12 6.87
C LEU A 26 -4.79 -6.13 5.79
N ILE A 27 -5.61 -6.57 4.84
CA ILE A 27 -6.16 -5.71 3.79
C ILE A 27 -7.02 -4.59 4.38
N ASN A 28 -7.86 -4.89 5.36
CA ASN A 28 -8.71 -3.90 6.03
C ASN A 28 -7.90 -2.89 6.82
N CYS A 29 -6.84 -3.31 7.53
CA CYS A 29 -5.94 -2.40 8.22
C CYS A 29 -5.24 -1.45 7.25
N ILE A 30 -4.69 -1.98 6.15
CA ILE A 30 -4.02 -1.18 5.12
C ILE A 30 -5.03 -0.18 4.54
N HIS A 31 -6.20 -0.63 4.12
CA HIS A 31 -7.25 0.24 3.61
C HIS A 31 -7.57 1.35 4.62
N GLY A 32 -7.84 1.00 5.89
CA GLY A 32 -8.20 1.95 6.94
C GLY A 32 -7.16 3.05 7.10
N LYS A 33 -5.86 2.72 7.05
CA LYS A 33 -4.77 3.70 7.12
C LYS A 33 -4.72 4.63 5.90
N TYR A 34 -4.88 4.07 4.71
CA TYR A 34 -4.89 4.88 3.48
C TYR A 34 -6.14 5.78 3.39
N LYS A 35 -7.30 5.27 3.80
CA LYS A 35 -8.55 6.05 3.87
C LYS A 35 -8.49 7.16 4.92
N ALA A 36 -7.89 6.89 6.09
CA ALA A 36 -7.74 7.91 7.13
C ALA A 36 -6.90 9.11 6.66
N ASP A 37 -5.86 8.85 5.87
CA ASP A 37 -4.90 9.87 5.46
C ASP A 37 -5.28 10.56 4.14
N LEU A 38 -5.91 9.86 3.20
CA LEU A 38 -6.22 10.36 1.85
C LEU A 38 -7.72 10.61 1.60
N GLY A 39 -8.58 10.17 2.51
CA GLY A 39 -10.01 10.46 2.47
C GLY A 39 -10.76 9.91 1.26
N SER A 40 -11.70 10.70 0.75
CA SER A 40 -12.71 10.30 -0.23
C SER A 40 -12.15 10.04 -1.64
N ASN A 41 -11.04 10.66 -2.01
CA ASN A 41 -10.41 10.45 -3.32
C ASN A 41 -9.82 9.04 -3.41
N TYR A 42 -9.11 8.62 -2.36
CA TYR A 42 -8.63 7.25 -2.21
C TYR A 42 -9.80 6.24 -2.27
N GLU A 43 -10.88 6.50 -1.54
CA GLU A 43 -12.05 5.62 -1.51
C GLU A 43 -12.72 5.52 -2.89
N THR A 44 -12.80 6.64 -3.62
CA THR A 44 -13.31 6.68 -4.98
C THR A 44 -12.44 5.86 -5.93
N CYS A 45 -11.12 6.00 -5.87
CA CYS A 45 -10.21 5.17 -6.66
C CYS A 45 -10.32 3.70 -6.29
N TYR A 46 -10.28 3.39 -4.99
CA TYR A 46 -10.30 2.03 -4.46
C TYR A 46 -11.55 1.28 -4.94
N ASN A 47 -12.72 1.90 -4.81
CA ASN A 47 -13.99 1.32 -5.24
C ASN A 47 -14.08 1.11 -6.76
N ARG A 48 -13.50 2.02 -7.56
CA ARG A 48 -13.44 1.86 -9.04
C ARG A 48 -12.55 0.70 -9.48
N SER A 49 -11.56 0.33 -8.66
CA SER A 49 -10.57 -0.70 -9.02
C SER A 49 -11.10 -2.14 -9.02
N ARG A 50 -12.35 -2.37 -8.58
CA ARG A 50 -13.14 -3.63 -8.61
C ARG A 50 -12.48 -4.90 -8.03
N ALA A 51 -11.27 -4.86 -7.49
CA ALA A 51 -10.54 -6.03 -6.99
C ALA A 51 -9.83 -5.75 -5.64
N LEU A 52 -10.05 -6.61 -4.64
CA LEU A 52 -9.49 -6.52 -3.27
C LEU A 52 -8.00 -6.91 -3.18
N ARG A 53 -7.14 -6.38 -4.05
CA ARG A 53 -5.71 -6.76 -4.11
C ARG A 53 -4.78 -5.63 -3.64
N PRO A 54 -3.72 -5.93 -2.86
CA PRO A 54 -2.66 -4.98 -2.47
C PRO A 54 -2.15 -4.07 -3.59
N GLU A 55 -2.04 -4.61 -4.81
CA GLU A 55 -1.57 -3.86 -5.98
C GLU A 55 -2.48 -2.68 -6.35
N ARG A 56 -3.79 -2.75 -6.07
CA ARG A 56 -4.73 -1.66 -6.33
C ARG A 56 -4.60 -0.53 -5.32
N VAL A 57 -4.34 -0.85 -4.05
CA VAL A 57 -4.05 0.17 -3.03
C VAL A 57 -2.82 0.98 -3.43
N LYS A 58 -1.79 0.31 -3.94
CA LYS A 58 -0.60 0.99 -4.48
C LYS A 58 -0.94 1.91 -5.66
N SER A 59 -1.72 1.43 -6.62
CA SER A 59 -2.14 2.25 -7.77
C SER A 59 -2.95 3.48 -7.34
N CYS A 60 -3.91 3.32 -6.41
CA CYS A 60 -4.71 4.43 -5.91
C CYS A 60 -3.87 5.44 -5.14
N TYR A 61 -2.94 4.96 -4.31
CA TYR A 61 -1.99 5.86 -3.66
C TYR A 61 -1.14 6.63 -4.67
N GLN A 62 -0.67 5.99 -5.74
CA GLN A 62 0.09 6.65 -6.78
C GLN A 62 -0.72 7.76 -7.49
N GLU A 63 -2.04 7.56 -7.66
CA GLU A 63 -2.94 8.61 -8.16
C GLU A 63 -3.06 9.77 -7.17
N GLU A 64 -3.20 9.50 -5.86
CA GLU A 64 -3.23 10.55 -4.83
C GLU A 64 -1.91 11.31 -4.73
N MET A 65 -0.76 10.64 -4.85
CA MET A 65 0.55 11.31 -4.91
C MET A 65 0.68 12.25 -6.12
N LYS A 66 -0.02 11.93 -7.21
CA LYS A 66 -0.14 12.79 -8.39
C LYS A 66 -0.96 14.04 -8.08
N ILE A 67 -2.09 13.88 -7.40
CA ILE A 67 -2.95 14.99 -6.97
C ILE A 67 -2.21 15.90 -5.98
N ALA A 68 -1.41 15.31 -5.09
CA ALA A 68 -0.57 16.01 -4.12
C ALA A 68 0.71 16.62 -4.73
N ASP A 69 0.88 16.57 -6.07
CA ASP A 69 2.00 17.15 -6.80
C ASP A 69 3.40 16.60 -6.40
N VAL A 70 3.42 15.42 -5.77
CA VAL A 70 4.64 14.68 -5.41
C VAL A 70 5.17 13.89 -6.61
N VAL A 71 4.26 13.45 -7.49
CA VAL A 71 4.60 12.77 -8.75
C VAL A 71 4.59 13.77 -9.90
N VAL A 72 5.70 13.85 -10.61
CA VAL A 72 5.84 14.64 -11.83
C VAL A 72 5.87 13.71 -13.05
N THR A 73 5.34 14.18 -14.19
CA THR A 73 5.44 13.44 -15.45
C THR A 73 6.56 14.03 -16.28
N LYS A 74 7.64 13.26 -16.48
CA LYS A 74 8.79 13.64 -17.29
C LYS A 74 9.02 12.57 -18.35
N ASP A 75 9.14 12.98 -19.62
CA ASP A 75 9.38 12.05 -20.74
C ASP A 75 8.39 10.88 -20.83
N ARG A 76 7.10 11.15 -20.53
CA ARG A 76 6.00 10.16 -20.41
C ARG A 76 6.16 9.13 -19.28
N GLN A 77 7.19 9.27 -18.44
CA GLN A 77 7.38 8.49 -17.23
C GLN A 77 6.86 9.27 -16.02
N MET A 78 6.15 8.60 -15.13
CA MET A 78 5.80 9.17 -13.82
C MET A 78 7.00 8.98 -12.90
N THR A 79 7.65 10.08 -12.55
CA THR A 79 8.76 10.13 -11.59
C THR A 79 8.30 10.85 -10.32
N VAL A 80 9.09 10.77 -9.26
CA VAL A 80 8.80 11.46 -8.00
C VAL A 80 9.76 12.62 -7.86
N ASP A 81 9.24 13.80 -7.54
CA ASP A 81 10.08 14.89 -7.08
C ASP A 81 10.55 14.55 -5.65
N ARG A 82 11.84 14.22 -5.51
CA ARG A 82 12.42 13.81 -4.23
C ARG A 82 12.28 14.88 -3.16
N GLN A 83 12.41 16.16 -3.53
CA GLN A 83 12.29 17.26 -2.58
C GLN A 83 10.84 17.36 -2.08
N LYS A 84 9.86 17.39 -2.98
CA LYS A 84 8.44 17.45 -2.60
C LYS A 84 8.01 16.21 -1.82
N PHE A 85 8.55 15.03 -2.16
CA PHE A 85 8.31 13.81 -1.40
C PHE A 85 8.80 13.96 0.05
N GLY A 86 10.01 14.50 0.24
CA GLY A 86 10.57 14.76 1.57
C GLY A 86 9.79 15.83 2.34
N GLU A 87 9.40 16.92 1.68
CA GLU A 87 8.58 17.99 2.28
C GLU A 87 7.22 17.45 2.73
N TYR A 88 6.52 16.71 1.86
CA TYR A 88 5.26 16.09 2.21
C TYR A 88 5.41 15.10 3.38
N ALA A 89 6.46 14.27 3.35
CA ALA A 89 6.77 13.32 4.41
C ALA A 89 7.03 14.03 5.76
N GLN A 90 7.73 15.17 5.75
CA GLN A 90 8.00 15.97 6.93
C GLN A 90 6.71 16.55 7.50
N THR A 91 5.90 17.20 6.65
CA THR A 91 4.66 17.89 7.02
C THR A 91 3.58 16.92 7.55
N HIS A 92 3.50 15.71 6.99
CA HIS A 92 2.47 14.72 7.34
C HIS A 92 3.03 13.57 8.18
N SER A 93 4.19 13.75 8.82
CA SER A 93 4.90 12.69 9.57
C SER A 93 4.14 12.10 10.76
N ASN A 94 3.08 12.77 11.20
CA ASN A 94 2.14 12.32 12.23
C ASN A 94 1.07 11.34 11.72
N ASN A 95 0.91 11.22 10.39
CA ASN A 95 -0.09 10.35 9.76
C ASN A 95 0.57 9.05 9.29
N ASN A 96 -0.23 8.00 9.02
CA ASN A 96 0.30 6.68 8.67
C ASN A 96 1.19 6.69 7.42
N ILE A 97 0.72 7.36 6.36
CA ILE A 97 1.38 7.49 5.07
C ILE A 97 2.57 8.42 5.19
N GLY A 98 2.43 9.60 5.81
CA GLY A 98 3.54 10.54 5.92
C GLY A 98 4.69 9.98 6.76
N LYS A 99 4.39 9.21 7.82
CA LYS A 99 5.39 8.43 8.55
C LYS A 99 6.08 7.40 7.65
N ALA A 100 5.32 6.63 6.88
CA ALA A 100 5.86 5.66 5.94
C ALA A 100 6.71 6.31 4.84
N MET A 101 6.28 7.46 4.31
CA MET A 101 7.07 8.27 3.37
C MET A 101 8.36 8.74 4.01
N LYS A 102 8.33 9.20 5.26
CA LYS A 102 9.53 9.63 5.99
C LYS A 102 10.50 8.47 6.17
N GLU A 103 10.02 7.30 6.58
CA GLU A 103 10.85 6.10 6.67
C GLU A 103 11.43 5.65 5.32
N CYS A 104 10.68 5.84 4.23
CA CYS A 104 11.16 5.58 2.87
C CYS A 104 12.18 6.62 2.41
N TYR A 105 12.02 7.89 2.82
CA TYR A 105 12.94 8.96 2.49
C TYR A 105 14.28 8.83 3.25
N ASP A 106 14.19 8.49 4.54
CA ASP A 106 15.33 8.35 5.45
C ASP A 106 16.00 6.96 5.35
N SER A 107 15.43 6.03 4.57
CA SER A 107 15.99 4.68 4.40
C SER A 107 17.37 4.74 3.73
N THR A 108 18.32 3.94 4.21
CA THR A 108 19.62 3.72 3.55
C THR A 108 19.48 3.11 2.15
N THR A 109 18.31 2.56 1.80
CA THR A 109 17.99 2.04 0.46
C THR A 109 17.27 3.07 -0.43
N ALA A 110 17.01 4.28 0.07
CA ALA A 110 16.42 5.41 -0.65
C ALA A 110 17.44 6.00 -1.64
N THR A 111 17.75 5.23 -2.66
CA THR A 111 18.58 5.66 -3.79
C THR A 111 17.76 6.56 -4.71
N ASP A 112 18.42 7.38 -5.53
CA ASP A 112 17.76 8.19 -6.56
C ASP A 112 16.91 7.32 -7.50
N ASP A 113 17.24 6.03 -7.65
CA ASP A 113 16.48 5.05 -8.42
C ASP A 113 15.06 4.79 -7.89
N MET A 114 14.82 4.97 -6.59
CA MET A 114 13.47 4.87 -6.03
C MET A 114 12.56 5.97 -6.58
N TYR A 115 13.11 7.16 -6.83
CA TYR A 115 12.37 8.34 -7.28
C TYR A 115 12.26 8.44 -8.80
N LYS A 116 13.02 7.63 -9.56
CA LYS A 116 12.90 7.53 -11.02
C LYS A 116 11.55 6.99 -11.48
N GLU A 117 10.85 6.24 -10.64
CA GLU A 117 9.54 5.67 -10.97
C GLU A 117 8.58 5.83 -9.78
N ALA A 118 7.46 6.51 -9.99
CA ALA A 118 6.42 6.68 -8.98
C ALA A 118 5.96 5.35 -8.38
N ALA A 119 5.86 4.30 -9.21
CA ALA A 119 5.49 2.96 -8.75
C ALA A 119 6.47 2.38 -7.71
N ARG A 120 7.77 2.69 -7.77
CA ARG A 120 8.78 2.22 -6.82
C ARG A 120 8.67 2.95 -5.49
N ALA A 121 8.56 4.27 -5.52
CA ALA A 121 8.32 5.07 -4.32
C ALA A 121 7.00 4.65 -3.63
N SER A 122 5.90 4.50 -4.39
CA SER A 122 4.63 4.00 -3.87
C SER A 122 4.74 2.59 -3.30
N GLN A 123 5.55 1.71 -3.88
CA GLN A 123 5.82 0.38 -3.34
C GLN A 123 6.54 0.43 -1.99
N CYS A 124 7.53 1.31 -1.83
CA CYS A 124 8.19 1.49 -0.54
C CYS A 124 7.19 1.89 0.54
N VAL A 125 6.41 2.94 0.30
CA VAL A 125 5.42 3.45 1.26
C VAL A 125 4.41 2.36 1.60
N PHE A 126 3.92 1.64 0.59
CA PHE A 126 2.99 0.54 0.77
C PHE A 126 3.55 -0.56 1.68
N GLU A 127 4.79 -1.02 1.46
CA GLU A 127 5.39 -2.06 2.30
C GLU A 127 5.63 -1.57 3.74
N LYS A 128 5.95 -0.29 3.94
CA LYS A 128 6.05 0.31 5.26
C LYS A 128 4.70 0.35 5.98
N VAL A 129 3.64 0.82 5.33
CA VAL A 129 2.29 0.80 5.91
C VAL A 129 1.85 -0.63 6.21
N LYS A 130 2.05 -1.56 5.28
CA LYS A 130 1.74 -2.97 5.44
C LYS A 130 2.46 -3.62 6.62
N ALA A 131 3.73 -3.26 6.85
CA ALA A 131 4.47 -3.75 8.02
C ALA A 131 3.81 -3.33 9.34
N THR A 132 3.23 -2.14 9.43
CA THR A 132 2.50 -1.68 10.63
C THR A 132 1.20 -2.44 10.89
N CYS A 133 0.67 -3.14 9.89
CA CYS A 133 -0.57 -3.93 9.97
C CYS A 133 -0.32 -5.43 10.20
N ARG A 134 0.93 -5.85 10.30
CA ARG A 134 1.34 -7.25 10.55
C ARG A 134 1.62 -7.54 12.03
N ASN A 135 1.52 -6.52 12.89
CA ASN A 135 1.74 -6.61 14.34
C ASN A 135 0.45 -6.86 15.09
#